data_AF-A0A6A5C5X8-F1
#
_entry.id   AF-A0A6A5C5X8-F1
#
_cell.length_a   1.000
_cell.length_b   1.000
_cell.length_c   1.000
_cell.angle_alpha   90.00
_cell.angle_beta   90.00
_cell.angle_gamma   90.00
#
_symmetry.space_group_name_H-M   'P 1'
#
loop_
_entity.id
_entity.type
_entity.pdbx_description
1 polymer ?
#
loop_
_entity_poly.entity_id
_entity_poly.type
_entity_poly.pdbx_seq_one_letter_code
_entity_poly.pdbx_strand_id
1 'polypeptide(L)'
;MKPILALFALILSLMSLLFIANFVQAQQCKNRNPFTNSSACSSCTFCTATASSSCCSAVDDNLASASANAAKLISTQCYDQVRMSACAICDPKNQQYVVNGTLVVCKSACQRLASACGGATSACDSMPTTDCWSGAFSVIPKMEMLVAMMMMSIGVLMMMF
;
A
#
# COMPACT_ATOMS: atom_id res chain seq x y z
N MET A 1 -5.18 30.74 34.91
CA MET A 1 -4.31 29.96 34.00
C MET A 1 -4.67 28.47 33.91
N LYS A 2 -5.05 27.78 34.99
CA LYS A 2 -5.48 26.36 34.96
C LYS A 2 -6.60 25.97 33.97
N PRO A 3 -7.67 26.76 33.72
CA PRO A 3 -8.76 26.32 32.84
C PRO A 3 -8.38 26.37 31.35
N ILE A 4 -7.45 27.24 30.96
CA ILE A 4 -6.99 27.37 29.57
C ILE A 4 -6.14 26.15 29.18
N LEU A 5 -5.27 25.69 30.08
CA LEU A 5 -4.45 24.49 29.88
C LEU A 5 -5.29 23.20 29.73
N ALA A 6 -6.37 23.07 30.50
CA ALA A 6 -7.29 21.93 30.38
C ALA A 6 -8.02 21.90 29.03
N LEU A 7 -8.35 23.08 28.49
CA LEU A 7 -9.02 23.20 27.18
C LEU A 7 -8.08 22.77 26.04
N PHE A 8 -6.81 23.16 26.08
CA PHE A 8 -5.81 22.77 25.08
C PHE A 8 -5.54 21.25 25.08
N ALA A 9 -5.46 20.63 26.25
CA ALA A 9 -5.29 19.18 26.36
C ALA A 9 -6.49 18.40 25.79
N LEU A 10 -7.71 18.90 26.02
CA LEU A 10 -8.94 18.31 25.47
C LEU A 10 -8.96 18.41 23.94
N ILE A 11 -8.59 19.56 23.38
CA ILE A 11 -8.53 19.78 21.92
C ILE A 11 -7.49 18.85 21.27
N LEU A 12 -6.30 18.70 21.86
CA LEU A 12 -5.25 17.80 21.36
C LEU A 12 -5.68 16.32 21.38
N SER A 13 -6.37 15.89 22.44
CA SER A 13 -6.94 14.55 22.54
C SER A 13 -8.01 14.31 21.47
N LEU A 14 -8.91 15.28 21.27
CA LEU A 14 -9.98 15.19 20.28
C LEU A 14 -9.42 15.14 18.84
N MET A 15 -8.39 15.95 18.55
CA MET A 15 -7.69 15.93 17.27
C MET A 15 -6.99 14.58 17.03
N SER A 16 -6.38 14.00 18.06
CA SER A 16 -5.74 12.68 17.98
C SER A 16 -6.76 11.57 17.69
N LEU A 17 -7.92 11.60 18.35
CA LEU A 17 -9.04 10.68 18.11
C LEU A 17 -9.60 10.79 16.68
N LEU A 18 -9.75 12.01 16.16
CA LEU A 18 -10.19 12.25 14.78
C LEU A 18 -9.15 11.77 13.76
N PHE A 19 -7.85 11.89 14.04
CA PHE A 19 -6.80 11.30 13.20
C PHE A 19 -6.91 9.77 13.18
N ILE A 20 -7.04 9.11 14.34
CA ILE A 20 -7.15 7.65 14.44
C ILE A 20 -8.39 7.13 13.72
N ALA A 21 -9.54 7.81 13.84
CA ALA A 21 -10.77 7.42 13.16
C ALA A 21 -10.66 7.45 11.61
N ASN A 22 -9.84 8.33 11.04
CA ASN A 22 -9.57 8.36 9.61
C ASN A 22 -8.69 7.19 9.12
N PHE A 23 -7.88 6.59 10.00
CA PHE A 23 -7.07 5.41 9.65
C PHE A 23 -7.88 4.10 9.68
N VAL A 24 -9.12 4.11 10.20
CA VAL A 24 -10.03 2.96 10.20
C VAL A 24 -11.02 3.05 9.02
N GLN A 25 -10.61 3.63 7.90
CA GLN A 25 -11.22 3.23 6.63
C GLN A 25 -10.61 1.87 6.27
N ALA A 26 -11.34 0.80 6.55
CA ALA A 26 -11.06 -0.50 5.93
C ALA A 26 -10.94 -0.25 4.42
N GLN A 27 -9.73 -0.38 3.87
CA GLN A 27 -9.48 -0.10 2.46
C GLN A 27 -10.31 -1.08 1.64
N GLN A 28 -11.40 -0.56 1.06
CA GLN A 28 -12.32 -1.36 0.29
C GLN A 28 -11.60 -1.89 -0.94
N CYS A 29 -11.77 -3.18 -1.21
CA CYS A 29 -11.20 -3.81 -2.39
C CYS A 29 -12.03 -3.38 -3.60
N LYS A 30 -11.45 -2.55 -4.47
CA LYS A 30 -12.18 -2.01 -5.62
C LYS A 30 -12.40 -3.10 -6.67
N ASN A 31 -13.64 -3.23 -7.13
CA ASN A 31 -14.03 -4.09 -8.26
C ASN A 31 -13.67 -5.58 -8.15
N ARG A 32 -13.56 -6.11 -6.93
CA ARG A 32 -13.35 -7.53 -6.67
C ARG A 32 -14.60 -8.13 -6.03
N ASN A 33 -15.68 -8.28 -6.79
CA ASN A 33 -16.89 -8.96 -6.32
C ASN A 33 -16.53 -10.43 -5.98
N PRO A 34 -16.84 -10.99 -4.79
CA PRO A 34 -17.71 -10.47 -3.72
C PRO A 34 -17.02 -9.71 -2.56
N PHE A 35 -15.71 -9.49 -2.63
CA PHE A 35 -14.93 -8.87 -1.57
C PHE A 35 -15.02 -7.34 -1.65
N THR A 36 -15.99 -6.76 -0.95
CA THR A 36 -16.00 -5.32 -0.65
C THR A 36 -14.92 -4.92 0.35
N ASN A 37 -14.43 -5.88 1.15
CA ASN A 37 -13.40 -5.69 2.17
C ASN A 37 -12.24 -6.67 1.97
N SER A 38 -11.05 -6.29 2.43
CA SER A 38 -9.92 -7.22 2.44
C SER A 38 -10.15 -8.36 3.44
N SER A 39 -9.69 -9.55 3.07
CA SER A 39 -9.81 -10.75 3.91
C SER A 39 -8.52 -11.56 3.86
N ALA A 40 -8.27 -12.37 4.89
CA ALA A 40 -7.15 -13.30 4.86
C ALA A 40 -7.33 -14.30 3.70
N CYS A 41 -6.25 -14.53 2.95
CA CYS A 41 -6.15 -15.57 1.94
C CYS A 41 -5.17 -16.64 2.42
N SER A 42 -5.67 -17.57 3.24
CA SER A 42 -4.85 -18.65 3.83
C SER A 42 -4.30 -19.63 2.78
N SER A 43 -4.93 -19.71 1.62
CA SER A 43 -4.49 -20.55 0.49
C SER A 43 -3.59 -19.83 -0.51
N CYS A 44 -3.33 -18.53 -0.34
CA CYS A 44 -2.41 -17.78 -1.20
C CYS A 44 -0.96 -18.15 -0.85
N THR A 45 -0.19 -18.58 -1.83
CA THR A 45 1.20 -19.03 -1.66
C THR A 45 2.21 -18.17 -2.41
N PHE A 46 1.76 -17.31 -3.32
CA PHE A 46 2.62 -16.51 -4.17
C PHE A 46 2.75 -15.05 -3.67
N CYS A 47 1.61 -14.40 -3.46
CA CYS A 47 1.47 -13.06 -2.90
C CYS A 47 1.35 -13.11 -1.36
N THR A 48 2.32 -13.75 -0.71
CA THR A 48 2.28 -14.03 0.74
C THR A 48 2.32 -12.78 1.61
N ALA A 49 2.91 -11.68 1.12
CA ALA A 49 2.98 -10.41 1.85
C ALA A 49 1.60 -9.82 2.19
N THR A 50 0.57 -10.19 1.43
CA THR A 50 -0.82 -9.73 1.64
C THR A 50 -1.72 -10.85 2.17
N ALA A 51 -1.19 -12.04 2.49
CA ALA A 51 -2.01 -13.21 2.83
C ALA A 51 -2.88 -13.01 4.09
N SER A 52 -2.46 -12.17 5.04
CA SER A 52 -3.23 -11.86 6.25
C SER A 52 -4.35 -10.85 6.02
N SER A 53 -4.27 -10.05 4.96
CA SER A 53 -5.27 -9.04 4.56
C SER A 53 -5.10 -8.74 3.08
N SER A 54 -5.86 -9.46 2.26
CA SER A 54 -5.75 -9.48 0.79
C SER A 54 -7.04 -9.00 0.15
N CYS A 55 -6.91 -8.28 -0.96
CA CYS A 55 -8.01 -8.01 -1.90
C CYS A 55 -8.14 -9.05 -3.03
N CYS A 56 -7.31 -10.09 -2.97
CA CYS A 56 -7.24 -11.16 -3.95
C CYS A 56 -7.62 -12.50 -3.32
N SER A 57 -8.25 -13.34 -4.13
CA SER A 57 -8.53 -14.74 -3.83
C SER A 57 -7.36 -15.65 -4.23
N ALA A 58 -7.47 -16.95 -3.93
CA ALA A 58 -6.52 -17.96 -4.41
C ALA A 58 -6.42 -18.02 -5.94
N VAL A 59 -7.51 -17.69 -6.65
CA VAL A 59 -7.54 -17.69 -8.12
C VAL A 59 -6.62 -16.58 -8.66
N ASP A 60 -6.69 -15.41 -8.03
CA ASP A 60 -5.84 -14.26 -8.39
C ASP A 60 -4.36 -14.53 -8.07
N ASP A 61 -4.09 -15.17 -6.93
CA ASP A 61 -2.74 -15.60 -6.53
C ASP A 61 -2.13 -16.58 -7.54
N ASN A 62 -2.93 -17.54 -8.01
CA ASN A 62 -2.52 -18.50 -9.03
C ASN A 62 -2.26 -17.82 -10.39
N LEU A 63 -3.09 -16.84 -10.78
CA LEU A 63 -2.87 -16.08 -12.01
C LEU A 63 -1.61 -15.21 -11.92
N ALA A 64 -1.39 -14.56 -10.77
CA ALA A 64 -0.17 -13.81 -10.49
C ALA A 64 1.07 -14.72 -10.59
N SER A 65 1.01 -15.91 -9.97
CA SER A 65 2.07 -16.92 -10.04
C SER A 65 2.34 -17.35 -11.49
N ALA A 66 1.31 -17.67 -12.27
CA ALA A 66 1.45 -18.06 -13.67
C ALA A 66 2.12 -16.96 -14.51
N SER A 67 1.70 -15.70 -14.32
CA SER A 67 2.28 -14.55 -15.04
C SER A 67 3.76 -14.34 -14.71
N ALA A 68 4.14 -14.46 -13.44
CA ALA A 68 5.53 -14.33 -13.03
C ALA A 68 6.37 -15.52 -13.50
N ASN A 69 5.84 -16.74 -13.47
CA ASN A 69 6.54 -17.92 -13.97
C ASN A 69 6.84 -17.83 -15.46
N ALA A 70 5.95 -17.24 -16.26
CA ALA A 70 6.23 -16.92 -17.65
C ALA A 70 7.37 -15.89 -17.77
N ALA A 71 7.36 -14.85 -16.94
CA ALA A 71 8.40 -13.82 -16.88
C ALA A 71 9.78 -14.35 -16.47
N LYS A 72 9.83 -15.44 -15.68
CA LYS A 72 11.06 -16.13 -15.29
C LYS A 72 11.85 -16.68 -16.47
N LEU A 73 11.17 -17.00 -17.57
CA LEU A 73 11.81 -17.46 -18.81
C LEU A 73 12.63 -16.35 -19.50
N ILE A 74 12.33 -15.08 -19.20
CA ILE A 74 13.06 -13.92 -19.72
C ILE A 74 14.28 -13.65 -18.82
N SER A 75 14.04 -13.38 -17.54
CA SER A 75 15.09 -13.16 -16.55
C SER A 75 14.54 -13.24 -15.13
N THR A 76 15.41 -13.47 -14.14
CA THR A 76 15.02 -13.37 -12.71
C THR A 76 14.54 -11.97 -12.35
N GLN A 77 15.14 -10.93 -12.94
CA GLN A 77 14.70 -9.55 -12.69
C GLN A 77 13.30 -9.29 -13.25
N CYS A 78 12.97 -9.83 -14.42
CA CYS A 78 11.63 -9.75 -15.00
C CYS A 78 10.62 -10.49 -14.11
N TYR A 79 10.97 -11.69 -13.62
CA TYR A 79 10.17 -12.42 -12.62
C TYR A 79 9.87 -11.58 -11.39
N ASP A 80 10.87 -10.93 -10.79
CA ASP A 80 10.67 -10.12 -9.59
C ASP A 80 9.79 -8.90 -9.84
N GLN A 81 9.98 -8.20 -10.97
CA GLN A 81 9.14 -7.05 -11.33
C GLN A 81 7.68 -7.46 -11.61
N VAL A 82 7.47 -8.54 -12.36
CA VAL A 82 6.13 -9.07 -12.64
C VAL A 82 5.47 -9.56 -11.35
N ARG A 83 6.19 -10.27 -10.49
CA ARG A 83 5.68 -10.68 -9.17
C ARG A 83 5.23 -9.49 -8.35
N MET A 84 6.06 -8.45 -8.23
CA MET A 84 5.69 -7.25 -7.48
C MET A 84 4.45 -6.57 -8.07
N SER A 85 4.39 -6.42 -9.40
CA SER A 85 3.27 -5.76 -10.06
C SER A 85 1.98 -6.58 -9.97
N ALA A 86 2.04 -7.89 -10.17
CA ALA A 86 0.89 -8.78 -10.10
C ALA A 86 0.32 -8.88 -8.68
N CYS A 87 1.18 -8.90 -7.66
CA CYS A 87 0.74 -8.90 -6.27
C CYS A 87 0.31 -7.51 -5.76
N ALA A 88 0.72 -6.42 -6.41
CA ALA A 88 0.41 -5.07 -5.93
C ALA A 88 -1.09 -4.79 -5.88
N ILE A 89 -1.87 -5.32 -6.83
CA ILE A 89 -3.34 -5.16 -6.83
C ILE A 89 -4.02 -5.95 -5.70
N CYS A 90 -3.33 -6.87 -5.05
CA CYS A 90 -3.85 -7.64 -3.92
C CYS A 90 -3.65 -6.93 -2.57
N ASP A 91 -2.76 -5.94 -2.52
CA ASP A 91 -2.54 -5.12 -1.32
C ASP A 91 -3.71 -4.14 -1.14
N PRO A 92 -4.40 -4.15 0.02
CA PRO A 92 -5.43 -3.17 0.34
C PRO A 92 -4.93 -1.72 0.19
N LYS A 93 -3.65 -1.46 0.43
CA LYS A 93 -3.04 -0.11 0.35
C LYS A 93 -2.97 0.44 -1.05
N ASN A 94 -2.99 -0.42 -2.05
CA ASN A 94 -2.91 -0.04 -3.44
C ASN A 94 -4.28 0.09 -4.10
N GLN A 95 -5.38 -0.24 -3.39
CA GLN A 95 -6.74 -0.15 -3.93
C GLN A 95 -7.13 1.27 -4.33
N GLN A 96 -6.52 2.28 -3.71
CA GLN A 96 -6.69 3.68 -4.13
C GLN A 96 -6.30 3.90 -5.59
N TYR A 97 -5.29 3.19 -6.10
CA TYR A 97 -4.79 3.28 -7.48
C TYR A 97 -5.49 2.33 -8.46
N VAL A 98 -6.49 1.58 -8.02
CA VAL A 98 -7.27 0.69 -8.89
C VAL A 98 -8.41 1.46 -9.54
N VAL A 99 -8.48 1.43 -10.86
CA VAL A 99 -9.53 2.04 -11.69
C VAL A 99 -10.09 0.96 -12.61
N ASN A 100 -11.41 0.73 -12.56
CA ASN A 100 -12.09 -0.28 -13.38
C ASN A 100 -11.48 -1.70 -13.29
N GLY A 101 -10.93 -2.05 -12.12
CA GLY A 101 -10.31 -3.37 -11.89
C GLY A 101 -8.87 -3.49 -12.39
N THR A 102 -8.27 -2.41 -12.88
CA THR A 102 -6.87 -2.34 -13.31
C THR A 102 -6.08 -1.45 -12.38
N LEU A 103 -4.88 -1.89 -11.98
CA LEU A 103 -3.95 -1.07 -11.21
C LEU A 103 -3.33 -0.01 -12.13
N VAL A 104 -3.50 1.27 -11.78
CA VAL A 104 -2.83 2.37 -12.48
C VAL A 104 -1.37 2.39 -12.06
N VAL A 105 -0.46 2.11 -13.00
CA VAL A 105 0.98 1.99 -12.76
C VAL A 105 1.67 3.29 -13.15
N CYS A 106 2.59 3.77 -12.30
CA CYS A 106 3.37 4.95 -12.64
C CYS A 106 4.37 4.68 -13.76
N LYS A 107 4.70 5.72 -14.53
CA LYS A 107 5.75 5.69 -15.55
C LYS A 107 7.04 5.04 -15.07
N SER A 108 7.52 5.38 -13.88
CA SER A 108 8.74 4.81 -13.30
C SER A 108 8.66 3.30 -13.04
N ALA A 109 7.52 2.81 -12.54
CA ALA A 109 7.31 1.38 -12.32
C ALA A 109 7.18 0.62 -13.65
N CYS A 110 6.45 1.18 -14.62
CA CYS A 110 6.36 0.63 -15.97
C CYS A 110 7.73 0.55 -16.63
N GLN A 111 8.55 1.60 -16.55
CA GLN A 111 9.89 1.62 -17.13
C GLN A 111 10.80 0.57 -16.50
N ARG A 112 10.73 0.36 -15.18
CA ARG A 112 11.50 -0.71 -14.53
C ARG A 112 11.07 -2.10 -15.00
N LEU A 113 9.76 -2.33 -15.15
CA LEU A 113 9.24 -3.59 -15.67
C LEU A 113 9.68 -3.81 -17.12
N ALA A 114 9.51 -2.80 -17.99
CA ALA A 114 9.92 -2.87 -19.39
C ALA A 114 11.43 -3.17 -19.51
N SER A 115 12.27 -2.42 -18.80
CA SER A 115 13.72 -2.66 -18.79
C SER A 115 14.10 -4.05 -18.30
N ALA A 116 13.46 -4.56 -17.25
CA ALA A 116 13.75 -5.89 -16.70
C ALA A 116 13.31 -7.03 -17.63
N CYS A 117 12.26 -6.81 -18.42
CA CYS A 117 11.65 -7.81 -19.31
C CYS A 117 12.04 -7.64 -20.78
N GLY A 118 13.00 -6.75 -21.11
CA GLY A 118 13.45 -6.52 -22.48
C GLY A 118 12.46 -5.76 -23.36
N GLY A 119 11.49 -5.07 -22.77
CA GLY A 119 10.53 -4.20 -23.46
C GLY A 119 11.06 -2.79 -23.69
N ALA A 120 10.43 -2.07 -24.62
CA ALA A 120 10.74 -0.67 -24.88
C ALA A 120 10.19 0.24 -23.79
N THR A 121 11.04 1.03 -23.14
CA THR A 121 10.62 1.99 -22.09
C THR A 121 9.74 3.13 -22.61
N SER A 122 9.77 3.41 -23.92
CA SER A 122 8.89 4.36 -24.59
C SER A 122 7.42 3.93 -24.55
N ALA A 123 7.13 2.63 -24.41
CA ALA A 123 5.77 2.13 -24.20
C ALA A 123 5.14 2.64 -22.88
N CYS A 124 5.95 3.18 -21.98
CA CYS A 124 5.52 3.74 -20.70
C CYS A 124 5.32 5.26 -20.72
N ASP A 125 5.51 5.94 -21.86
CA ASP A 125 5.47 7.40 -21.91
C ASP A 125 4.10 8.00 -21.65
N SER A 126 3.02 7.26 -21.94
CA SER A 126 1.64 7.65 -21.65
C SER A 126 1.20 7.37 -20.20
N MET A 127 2.06 6.74 -19.38
CA MET A 127 1.72 6.42 -18.00
C MET A 127 1.82 7.65 -17.11
N PRO A 128 0.95 7.79 -16.08
CA PRO A 128 0.99 8.92 -15.17
C PRO A 128 2.25 8.92 -14.30
N THR A 129 2.60 10.09 -13.77
CA THR A 129 3.70 10.28 -12.83
C THR A 129 3.23 10.45 -11.38
N THR A 130 1.95 10.77 -11.18
CA THR A 130 1.28 10.95 -9.88
C THR A 130 0.00 10.09 -9.81
N ASP A 131 -0.55 9.93 -8.61
CA ASP A 131 -1.81 9.20 -8.36
C ASP A 131 -1.82 7.77 -8.93
N CYS A 132 -0.66 7.11 -8.85
CA CYS A 132 -0.41 5.81 -9.44
C CYS A 132 0.48 4.96 -8.53
N TRP A 133 0.47 3.65 -8.76
CA TRP A 133 1.36 2.73 -8.06
C TRP A 133 2.76 2.80 -8.64
N SER A 134 3.72 3.24 -7.83
CA SER A 134 5.10 3.46 -8.25
C SER A 134 6.04 2.32 -7.87
N GLY A 135 5.56 1.26 -7.23
CA GLY A 135 6.40 0.16 -6.71
C GLY A 135 7.46 0.58 -5.67
N ALA A 136 7.50 1.86 -5.27
CA ALA A 136 8.32 2.33 -4.18
C ALA A 136 7.62 1.95 -2.87
N PHE A 137 7.96 0.76 -2.38
CA PHE A 137 7.76 0.33 -1.01
C PHE A 137 6.34 0.43 -0.44
N SER A 138 5.71 -0.74 -0.23
CA SER A 138 4.84 -1.00 0.94
C SER A 138 5.61 -0.94 2.27
N VAL A 139 6.69 -0.13 2.38
CA VAL A 139 7.27 0.28 3.66
C VAL A 139 6.37 1.38 4.13
N ILE A 140 5.35 0.94 4.86
CA ILE A 140 4.77 1.69 5.96
C ILE A 140 5.93 2.47 6.60
N PRO A 141 5.98 3.81 6.57
CA PRO A 141 6.75 4.50 7.58
C PRO A 141 6.14 4.03 8.88
N LYS A 142 6.84 3.10 9.54
CA LYS A 142 6.38 2.45 10.76
C LYS A 142 5.81 3.54 11.66
N MET A 143 4.62 3.31 12.21
CA MET A 143 4.01 4.17 13.23
C MET A 143 4.97 4.52 14.38
N GLU A 144 6.11 3.84 14.51
CA GLU A 144 7.24 4.19 15.38
C GLU A 144 7.66 5.67 15.27
N MET A 145 7.65 6.30 14.09
CA MET A 145 8.02 7.72 13.97
C MET A 145 6.96 8.66 14.60
N LEU A 146 5.69 8.27 14.55
CA LEU A 146 4.58 9.06 15.08
C LEU A 146 4.47 8.91 16.62
N VAL A 147 4.76 7.72 17.15
CA VAL A 147 4.89 7.48 18.60
C VAL A 147 6.10 8.23 19.18
N ALA A 148 7.23 8.27 18.47
CA ALA A 148 8.41 9.02 18.90
C ALA A 148 8.14 10.53 19.00
N MET A 149 7.40 11.11 18.04
CA MET A 149 6.99 12.52 18.10
C MET A 149 6.01 12.81 19.25
N MET A 150 5.05 11.92 19.50
CA MET A 150 4.13 12.06 20.64
C MET A 150 4.87 12.00 21.99
N MET A 151 5.81 11.07 22.16
CA MET A 151 6.60 10.94 23.39
C MET A 151 7.48 12.17 23.65
N MET A 152 8.06 12.78 22.61
CA MET A 152 8.81 14.04 22.75
C MET A 152 7.90 15.20 23.18
N SER A 153 6.69 15.30 22.62
CA SER A 153 5.75 16.37 23.01
C SER A 153 5.22 16.23 24.45
N ILE A 154 5.03 15.01 24.96
CA ILE A 154 4.67 14.76 26.36
C ILE A 154 5.84 15.06 27.30
N GLY A 155 7.07 14.69 26.92
CA GLY A 155 8.27 15.00 27.69
C GLY A 155 8.52 16.50 27.84
N VAL A 156 8.32 17.28 26.76
CA VAL A 156 8.39 18.75 26.80
C VAL A 156 7.28 19.32 27.70
N LEU A 157 6.06 18.78 27.63
CA LEU A 157 4.97 19.22 28.50
C LEU A 157 5.29 18.96 29.98
N MET A 158 5.86 17.80 30.32
CA MET A 158 6.24 17.45 31.69
C MET A 158 7.42 18.27 32.23
N MET A 159 8.30 18.80 31.37
CA MET A 159 9.36 19.73 31.78
C MET A 159 8.86 21.17 32.00
N MET A 160 7.65 21.50 31.56
CA MET A 160 7.04 22.83 31.70
C MET A 160 6.03 22.94 32.87
N PHE A 161 5.78 21.83 33.59
CA PHE A 161 5.03 21.79 34.85
C PHE A 161 5.95 21.53 36.04
#